data_AF-N9TZV3-F1
#
_entry.id   AF-N9TZV3-F1
#
_cell.length_a   1.000
_cell.length_b   1.000
_cell.length_c   1.000
_cell.angle_alpha   90.00
_cell.angle_beta   90.00
_cell.angle_gamma   90.00
#
_symmetry.space_group_name_H-M   'P 1'
#
loop_
_entity.id
_entity.type
_entity.pdbx_description
1 polymer ?
#
loop_
_entity_poly.entity_id
_entity_poly.type
_entity_poly.pdbx_seq_one_letter_code
_entity_poly.pdbx_strand_id
1 'polypeptide(L)'
;MKWCLLAVLGGLGLGAHEAKAEGDARLLLPINPGERVCWYEDRRYSQGAVLDLESGPLVCAPQNEQESNGPLSWHALSSKPQQPKAEKGEKRLRAGA
;
A
#
# COMPACT_ATOMS: atom_id res chain seq x y z
N MET A 1 21.70 -24.73 71.28
CA MET A 1 22.93 -24.87 70.47
C MET A 1 22.54 -24.60 69.03
N LYS A 2 23.23 -23.62 68.45
CA LYS A 2 23.04 -23.06 67.11
C LYS A 2 23.26 -24.16 66.06
N TRP A 3 22.31 -24.33 65.13
CA TRP A 3 22.53 -24.99 63.85
C TRP A 3 21.79 -24.24 62.73
N CYS A 4 22.34 -24.44 61.53
CA CYS A 4 22.55 -23.45 60.50
C CYS A 4 21.30 -22.96 59.76
N LEU A 5 21.41 -21.69 59.34
CA LEU A 5 20.85 -21.15 58.11
C LEU A 5 20.77 -22.19 56.99
N LEU A 6 19.57 -22.43 56.47
CA LEU A 6 19.35 -22.63 55.05
C LEU A 6 18.13 -21.81 54.65
N ALA A 7 18.40 -20.62 54.13
CA ALA A 7 17.44 -19.86 53.35
C ALA A 7 17.21 -20.63 52.04
N VAL A 8 16.06 -21.31 51.93
CA VAL A 8 15.53 -21.68 50.63
C VAL A 8 14.54 -20.58 50.24
N LEU A 9 15.02 -19.70 49.37
CA LEU A 9 14.22 -18.76 48.58
C LEU A 9 13.27 -19.57 47.69
N GLY A 10 12.11 -19.95 48.22
CA GLY A 10 10.98 -20.47 47.45
C GLY A 10 10.20 -19.29 46.88
N GLY A 11 10.35 -19.07 45.58
CA GLY A 11 9.97 -17.83 44.90
C GLY A 11 8.53 -17.39 45.10
N LEU A 12 8.36 -16.06 45.20
CA LEU A 12 7.13 -15.43 44.76
C LEU A 12 7.04 -15.64 43.24
N GLY A 13 6.41 -16.74 42.83
CA GLY A 13 5.80 -16.82 41.52
C GLY A 13 4.66 -15.81 41.50
N LEU A 14 4.94 -14.58 41.06
CA LEU A 14 3.92 -13.78 40.40
C LEU A 14 3.50 -14.61 39.18
N GLY A 15 2.46 -15.42 39.34
CA GLY A 15 1.73 -15.96 38.21
C GLY A 15 1.22 -14.76 37.44
N ALA A 16 1.90 -14.40 36.35
CA ALA A 16 1.33 -13.56 35.33
C ALA A 16 0.09 -14.32 34.83
N HIS A 17 -1.08 -13.93 35.32
CA HIS A 17 -2.32 -14.37 34.71
C HIS A 17 -2.32 -13.77 33.30
N GLU A 18 -1.97 -14.59 32.30
CA GLU A 18 -2.24 -14.27 30.91
C GLU A 18 -3.77 -14.25 30.75
N ALA A 19 -4.35 -13.06 30.87
CA ALA A 19 -5.71 -12.81 30.46
C ALA A 19 -5.77 -12.99 28.94
N LYS A 20 -6.20 -14.17 28.50
CA LYS A 20 -6.49 -14.44 27.09
C LYS A 20 -7.70 -13.60 26.70
N ALA A 21 -7.45 -12.47 26.05
CA ALA A 21 -8.50 -11.66 25.46
C ALA A 21 -9.04 -12.41 24.22
N GLU A 22 -10.16 -13.13 24.39
CA GLU A 22 -11.00 -13.55 23.27
C GLU A 22 -11.86 -12.35 22.86
N GLY A 23 -11.36 -11.58 21.89
CA GLY A 23 -12.08 -10.48 21.27
C GLY A 23 -12.47 -10.83 19.84
N ASP A 24 -13.76 -10.79 19.53
CA ASP A 24 -14.27 -10.83 18.15
C ASP A 24 -13.96 -9.48 17.48
N ALA A 25 -12.80 -9.40 16.83
CA ALA A 25 -12.36 -8.20 16.14
C ALA A 25 -13.16 -8.02 14.84
N ARG A 26 -14.30 -7.33 14.94
CA ARG A 26 -15.11 -7.00 13.76
C ARG A 26 -14.48 -5.83 13.00
N LEU A 27 -13.87 -6.13 11.86
CA LEU A 27 -13.32 -5.12 10.95
C LEU A 27 -14.47 -4.42 10.23
N LEU A 28 -14.74 -3.16 10.56
CA LEU A 28 -15.67 -2.32 9.81
C LEU A 28 -14.91 -1.69 8.64
N LEU A 29 -14.98 -2.31 7.45
CA LEU A 29 -14.49 -1.68 6.24
C LEU A 29 -15.53 -0.70 5.67
N PRO A 30 -15.11 0.43 5.09
CA PRO A 30 -16.01 1.27 4.29
C PRO A 30 -16.55 0.47 3.09
N ILE A 31 -17.70 0.88 2.55
CA ILE A 31 -18.38 0.15 1.44
C ILE A 31 -17.52 0.05 0.17
N ASN A 32 -16.59 0.98 -0.06
CA ASN A 32 -15.69 0.96 -1.22
C ASN A 32 -14.23 1.24 -0.81
N PRO A 33 -13.57 0.33 -0.07
CA PRO A 33 -12.16 0.47 0.22
C PRO A 33 -11.37 0.21 -1.07
N GLY A 34 -10.65 1.22 -1.56
CA GLY A 34 -9.80 1.06 -2.74
C GLY A 34 -10.49 1.32 -4.08
N GLU A 35 -11.53 2.15 -4.13
CA GLU A 35 -12.11 2.60 -5.40
C GLU A 35 -11.05 3.32 -6.26
N ARG A 36 -10.79 2.78 -7.45
CA ARG A 36 -9.80 3.30 -8.41
C ARG A 36 -10.50 4.16 -9.46
N VAL A 37 -10.80 5.40 -9.09
CA VAL A 37 -11.49 6.36 -9.97
C VAL A 37 -10.88 7.74 -9.86
N CYS A 38 -11.01 8.52 -10.92
CA CYS A 38 -10.85 9.97 -10.85
C CYS A 38 -12.22 10.62 -10.65
N TRP A 39 -12.29 11.63 -9.79
CA TRP A 39 -13.51 12.40 -9.55
C TRP A 39 -13.50 13.71 -10.33
N TYR A 40 -14.64 14.06 -10.91
CA TYR A 40 -14.88 15.37 -11.54
C TYR A 40 -16.39 15.66 -11.58
N GLU A 41 -16.82 16.83 -11.09
CA GLU A 41 -18.25 17.24 -11.06
C GLU A 41 -19.18 16.16 -10.46
N ASP A 42 -18.83 15.66 -9.27
CA ASP A 42 -19.55 14.58 -8.55
C ASP A 42 -19.72 13.25 -9.33
N ARG A 43 -18.96 13.08 -10.43
CA ARG A 43 -18.94 11.86 -11.23
C ARG A 43 -17.62 11.13 -11.09
N ARG A 44 -17.71 9.81 -11.24
CA ARG A 44 -16.59 8.86 -11.18
C ARG A 44 -16.19 8.44 -12.58
N TYR A 45 -14.89 8.39 -12.80
CA TYR A 45 -14.29 8.02 -14.08
C TYR A 45 -13.26 6.92 -13.88
N SER A 46 -13.32 5.89 -14.72
CA SER A 46 -12.36 4.78 -14.72
C SER A 46 -11.09 5.15 -15.49
N GLN A 47 -10.06 4.32 -15.34
CA GLN A 47 -8.83 4.43 -16.11
C GLN A 47 -9.12 4.51 -17.63
N GLY A 48 -8.47 5.43 -18.32
CA GLY A 48 -8.63 5.71 -19.75
C GLY A 48 -9.73 6.69 -20.10
N ALA A 49 -10.57 7.12 -19.14
CA ALA A 49 -11.54 8.18 -19.39
C ALA A 49 -10.84 9.50 -19.74
N VAL A 50 -11.42 10.25 -20.69
CA VAL A 50 -10.91 11.54 -21.15
C VAL A 50 -11.95 12.63 -20.88
N LEU A 51 -11.49 13.77 -20.35
CA LEU A 51 -12.27 15.01 -20.22
C LEU A 51 -11.74 16.05 -21.19
N ASP A 52 -12.61 16.60 -22.03
CA ASP A 52 -12.30 17.74 -22.89
C ASP A 52 -12.72 19.03 -22.17
N LEU A 53 -11.78 19.63 -21.46
CA LEU A 53 -11.96 20.90 -20.75
C LEU A 53 -11.40 22.06 -21.58
N GLU A 54 -11.83 23.29 -21.30
CA GLU A 54 -11.28 24.49 -21.95
C GLU A 54 -9.78 24.66 -21.68
N SER A 55 -9.31 24.25 -20.50
CA SER A 55 -7.89 24.23 -20.12
C SER A 55 -7.04 23.17 -20.85
N GLY A 56 -7.69 22.31 -21.64
CA GLY A 56 -7.07 21.19 -22.35
C GLY A 56 -7.55 19.83 -21.87
N PRO A 57 -7.29 18.77 -22.68
CA PRO A 57 -7.78 17.44 -22.40
C PRO A 57 -7.05 16.77 -21.22
N LEU A 58 -7.80 16.11 -20.35
CA LEU A 58 -7.28 15.32 -19.23
C LEU A 58 -7.60 13.85 -19.43
N VAL A 59 -6.70 12.95 -19.01
CA VAL A 59 -6.93 11.50 -18.95
C VAL A 59 -6.86 11.00 -17.51
N CYS A 60 -7.79 10.13 -17.12
CA CYS A 60 -7.71 9.40 -15.86
C CYS A 60 -6.75 8.22 -16.02
N ALA A 61 -5.59 8.27 -15.38
CA ALA A 61 -4.52 7.28 -15.56
C ALA A 61 -3.87 6.91 -14.22
N PRO A 62 -3.04 5.86 -14.16
CA PRO A 62 -2.31 5.52 -12.93
C PRO A 62 -1.50 6.71 -12.42
N GLN A 63 -1.64 7.01 -11.13
CA GLN A 63 -0.88 8.09 -10.50
C GLN A 63 0.64 7.81 -10.55
N ASN A 64 1.02 6.53 -10.51
CA ASN A 64 2.38 6.07 -10.66
C ASN A 64 2.45 5.03 -11.79
N GLU A 65 3.31 5.27 -12.79
CA GLU A 65 3.51 4.38 -13.95
C GLU A 65 4.06 3.00 -13.57
N GLN A 66 4.71 2.88 -12.40
CA GLN A 66 5.31 1.63 -11.91
C GLN A 66 4.31 0.76 -11.12
N GLU A 67 3.06 1.20 -10.98
CA GLU A 67 2.02 0.51 -10.21
C GLU A 67 0.89 0.03 -11.13
N SER A 68 0.69 -1.29 -11.24
CA SER A 68 -0.40 -1.85 -12.04
C SER A 68 -1.77 -1.71 -11.37
N ASN A 69 -1.80 -1.63 -10.04
CA ASN A 69 -3.01 -1.58 -9.21
C ASN A 69 -3.09 -0.37 -8.28
N GLY A 70 -2.27 0.67 -8.56
CA GLY A 70 -2.23 1.91 -7.78
C GLY A 70 -3.43 2.83 -7.99
N PRO A 71 -3.53 3.93 -7.22
CA PRO A 71 -4.59 4.93 -7.39
C PRO A 71 -4.55 5.58 -8.78
N LEU A 72 -5.68 6.18 -9.18
CA LEU A 72 -5.77 6.95 -10.43
C LEU A 72 -5.79 8.45 -10.16
N SER A 73 -5.24 9.23 -11.09
CA SER A 73 -5.26 10.70 -11.07
C SER A 73 -5.49 11.28 -12.46
N TRP A 74 -5.85 12.56 -12.53
CA TRP A 74 -5.95 13.28 -13.80
C TRP A 74 -4.57 13.70 -14.30
N HIS A 75 -4.27 13.40 -15.55
CA HIS A 75 -3.05 13.83 -16.25
C HIS A 75 -3.42 14.63 -17.49
N ALA A 76 -2.67 15.69 -17.77
CA ALA A 76 -2.82 16.43 -19.02
C ALA A 76 -2.37 15.55 -20.20
N LEU A 77 -3.22 15.45 -21.22
CA LEU A 77 -2.84 14.84 -22.49
C LEU A 77 -2.01 15.85 -23.29
N SER A 78 -0.69 15.84 -23.08
CA SER A 78 0.19 16.59 -23.96
C SER A 78 0.17 15.97 -25.35
N SER A 79 0.12 16.79 -26.39
CA SER A 79 0.15 16.37 -27.80
C SER A 79 1.47 15.72 -28.24
N LYS A 80 2.45 15.55 -27.34
CA LYS A 80 3.66 14.79 -27.59
C LYS A 80 3.37 13.31 -27.26
N PRO A 81 3.49 12.37 -28.21
CA PRO A 81 3.31 10.96 -27.92
C PRO A 81 4.18 10.59 -26.72
N GLN A 82 3.58 10.03 -25.67
CA GLN A 82 4.33 9.42 -24.58
C GLN A 82 5.21 8.34 -25.22
N GLN A 83 6.47 8.68 -25.50
CA GLN A 83 7.44 7.69 -25.89
C GLN A 83 7.53 6.73 -24.69
N PRO A 84 7.39 5.41 -24.88
CA PRO A 84 7.74 4.46 -23.85
C PRO A 84 9.12 4.89 -23.35
N LYS A 85 9.25 5.19 -22.05
CA LYS A 85 10.56 5.46 -21.45
C LYS A 85 11.42 4.28 -21.86
N ALA A 86 12.38 4.54 -22.75
CA ALA A 86 13.21 3.49 -23.30
C ALA A 86 13.87 2.80 -22.10
N GLU A 87 13.52 1.54 -21.88
CA GLU A 87 14.29 0.70 -20.99
C GLU A 87 15.71 0.74 -21.55
N LYS A 88 16.59 1.45 -20.85
CA LYS A 88 18.01 1.45 -21.13
C LYS A 88 18.51 0.09 -20.68
N GLY A 89 18.22 -0.92 -21.50
CA GLY A 89 18.71 -2.27 -21.39
C GLY A 89 20.22 -2.23 -21.46
N GLU A 90 20.82 -2.23 -20.28
CA GLU A 90 22.23 -2.45 -20.02
C GLU A 90 22.75 -3.59 -20.90
N LYS A 91 23.81 -3.31 -21.66
CA LYS A 91 24.46 -4.27 -22.55
C LYS A 91 24.77 -5.53 -21.76
N ARG A 92 24.00 -6.60 -22.00
CA ARG A 92 24.29 -7.94 -21.50
C ARG A 92 25.66 -8.34 -22.06
N LEU A 93 26.69 -8.21 -21.23
CA LEU A 93 28.01 -8.77 -21.47
C LEU A 93 27.80 -10.26 -21.79
N ARG A 94 28.08 -10.65 -23.03
CA ARG A 94 28.20 -12.07 -23.39
C ARG A 94 29.53 -12.56 -22.83
N ALA A 95 29.50 -13.13 -21.63
CA ALA A 95 30.50 -14.09 -21.21
C ALA A 95 30.20 -15.41 -21.95
N GLY A 96 31.23 -15.97 -22.57
CA GLY A 96 31.12 -17.01 -23.59
C GLY A 96 30.83 -18.42 -23.10
N ALA A 97 30.88 -19.33 -24.07
CA ALA A 97 31.26 -20.73 -23.96
C ALA A 97 31.98 -21.10 -25.26
#